data_AF-A0A3L8RTI9-F1
#
_entry.id   AF-A0A3L8RTI9-F1
#
_cell.length_a   1.000
_cell.length_b   1.000
_cell.length_c   1.000
_cell.angle_alpha   90.00
_cell.angle_beta   90.00
_cell.angle_gamma   90.00
#
_symmetry.space_group_name_H-M   'P 1'
#
loop_
_entity.id
_entity.type
_entity.pdbx_description
1 polymer ?
#
loop_
_entity_poly.entity_id
_entity_poly.type
_entity_poly.pdbx_seq_one_letter_code
_entity_poly.pdbx_strand_id
1 'polypeptide(L)'
;MGSAFSAVTPEWPQCHVPPPWHCPGPAGGHGCPCLSTEPEHELFLVYGKGRPGIIRGMDMGAKVPDEHMIPIENLMNPRALDFHAETGFIYFADTTSYLIGRQKIDGTERETILKDGIHNVEGIAVDWMGNNLYWTDDGPKKTISVARLEKAAQTRKTLIEGKMTHPRAIVVDPLNG
;
A
#
# COMPACT_ATOMS: atom_id res chain seq x y z
N MET A 1 -46.79 42.60 15.89
CA MET A 1 -46.24 41.79 14.79
C MET A 1 -44.77 41.52 15.13
N GLY A 2 -44.49 40.38 15.76
CA GLY A 2 -43.13 39.99 16.15
C GLY A 2 -42.70 38.81 15.29
N SER A 3 -41.64 38.99 14.51
CA SER A 3 -41.06 37.94 13.68
C SER A 3 -40.11 37.10 14.54
N ALA A 4 -40.36 35.79 14.63
CA ALA A 4 -39.44 34.81 15.19
C ALA A 4 -38.56 34.26 14.05
N PHE A 5 -37.24 34.39 14.17
CA PHE A 5 -36.29 33.68 13.31
C PHE A 5 -35.93 32.35 13.97
N SER A 6 -36.18 31.23 13.28
CA SER A 6 -35.69 29.91 13.65
C SER A 6 -34.31 29.72 13.02
N ALA A 7 -33.29 29.45 13.83
CA ALA A 7 -31.95 29.13 13.36
C ALA A 7 -31.94 27.68 12.86
N VAL A 8 -31.78 27.50 11.54
CA VAL A 8 -31.51 26.21 10.94
C VAL A 8 -30.01 25.94 11.10
N THR A 9 -29.64 24.98 11.94
CA THR A 9 -28.26 24.46 11.98
C THR A 9 -28.03 23.59 10.75
N PRO A 10 -26.95 23.78 9.97
CA PRO A 10 -26.63 22.90 8.85
C PRO A 10 -26.09 21.58 9.39
N GLU A 11 -26.76 20.47 9.08
CA GLU A 11 -26.18 19.13 9.24
C GLU A 11 -25.10 18.94 8.17
N TRP A 12 -23.83 18.89 8.61
CA TRP A 12 -22.71 18.52 7.73
C TRP A 12 -22.58 16.99 7.70
N PRO A 13 -22.25 16.37 6.55
CA PRO A 13 -22.12 14.93 6.43
C PRO A 13 -20.98 14.45 7.35
N GLN A 14 -21.30 13.49 8.23
CA GLN A 14 -20.33 12.84 9.10
C GLN A 14 -19.19 12.27 8.26
N CYS A 15 -17.95 12.70 8.53
CA CYS A 15 -16.77 12.05 7.99
C CYS A 15 -16.71 10.63 8.58
N HIS A 16 -16.98 9.62 7.76
CA HIS A 16 -16.73 8.24 8.14
C HIS A 16 -15.22 8.03 8.16
N VAL A 17 -14.64 7.89 9.35
CA VAL A 17 -13.25 7.48 9.52
C VAL A 17 -13.25 6.01 9.92
N PRO A 18 -12.61 5.11 9.16
CA PRO A 18 -12.48 3.72 9.57
C PRO A 18 -11.60 3.64 10.83
N PRO A 19 -11.80 2.65 11.71
CA PRO A 19 -10.82 2.34 12.77
C PRO A 19 -9.42 2.12 12.16
N PRO A 20 -8.31 2.47 12.85
CA PRO A 20 -8.17 2.98 14.23
C PRO A 20 -8.23 4.52 14.34
N TRP A 21 -8.59 5.20 13.25
CA TRP A 21 -8.50 6.65 13.14
C TRP A 21 -9.61 7.35 13.94
N HIS A 22 -9.21 8.25 14.85
CA HIS A 22 -10.16 9.04 15.63
C HIS A 22 -10.19 10.49 15.15
N CYS A 23 -11.38 11.03 14.87
CA CYS A 23 -11.54 12.48 14.76
C CYS A 23 -11.45 13.10 16.17
N PRO A 24 -10.55 14.07 16.42
CA PRO A 24 -10.69 14.91 17.60
C PRO A 24 -12.01 15.70 17.46
N GLY A 25 -12.87 15.65 18.48
CA GLY A 25 -14.12 16.41 18.53
C GLY A 25 -13.89 17.93 18.37
N PRO A 26 -14.94 18.73 18.15
CA PRO A 26 -14.82 20.08 17.62
C PRO A 26 -14.15 21.00 18.65
N ALA A 27 -12.86 21.25 18.49
CA ALA A 27 -12.25 22.47 19.02
C ALA A 27 -12.76 23.62 18.15
N GLY A 28 -13.46 24.57 18.76
CA GLY A 28 -14.11 25.66 18.06
C GLY A 28 -13.19 26.37 17.08
N GLY A 29 -13.68 26.52 15.84
CA GLY A 29 -13.13 27.46 14.86
C GLY A 29 -12.18 26.84 13.83
N HIS A 30 -12.75 26.60 12.64
CA HIS A 30 -12.09 26.48 11.33
C HIS A 30 -11.13 25.30 11.09
N GLY A 31 -11.64 24.36 10.28
CA GLY A 31 -10.85 23.31 9.66
C GLY A 31 -10.79 22.09 10.55
N CYS A 32 -11.04 20.92 9.98
CA CYS A 32 -10.76 19.64 10.60
C CYS A 32 -9.29 19.32 10.29
N PRO A 33 -8.34 19.44 11.22
CA PRO A 33 -7.05 18.81 11.03
C PRO A 33 -7.19 17.42 11.64
N CYS A 34 -7.24 16.38 10.81
CA CYS A 34 -6.88 15.04 11.27
C CYS A 34 -5.41 15.10 11.69
N LEU A 35 -5.14 15.57 12.91
CA LEU A 35 -3.83 15.48 13.52
C LEU A 35 -3.62 14.01 13.81
N SER A 36 -2.84 13.35 12.98
CA SER A 36 -2.20 12.08 13.32
C SER A 36 -1.45 12.30 14.63
N THR A 37 -1.96 11.74 15.73
CA THR A 37 -1.05 11.33 16.80
C THR A 37 -0.12 10.32 16.15
N GLU A 38 1.14 10.71 15.95
CA GLU A 38 2.19 9.83 15.42
C GLU A 38 2.07 8.47 16.14
N PRO A 39 1.72 7.37 15.44
CA PRO A 39 1.58 6.09 16.09
C PRO A 39 2.98 5.65 16.50
N GLU A 40 3.14 5.35 17.78
CA GLU A 40 4.34 4.77 18.35
C GLU A 40 4.54 3.39 17.72
N HIS A 41 5.35 3.31 16.64
CA HIS A 41 5.67 2.10 15.87
C HIS A 41 4.63 0.97 16.02
N GLU A 42 3.39 1.23 15.59
CA GLU A 42 2.34 0.22 15.72
C GLU A 42 2.68 -0.95 14.79
N LEU A 43 2.86 -2.13 15.39
CA LEU A 43 3.16 -3.35 14.65
C LEU A 43 1.87 -3.91 14.06
N PHE A 44 1.81 -3.97 12.74
CA PHE A 44 0.71 -4.60 12.02
C PHE A 44 1.22 -5.63 11.01
N LEU A 45 0.37 -6.58 10.67
CA LEU A 45 0.62 -7.62 9.68
C LEU A 45 -0.12 -7.31 8.40
N VAL A 46 0.60 -7.20 7.28
CA VAL A 46 0.00 -7.15 5.94
C VAL A 46 -0.01 -8.54 5.32
N TYR A 47 -1.15 -8.95 4.77
CA TYR A 47 -1.28 -10.24 4.08
C TYR A 47 -2.18 -10.14 2.83
N GLY A 48 -1.88 -10.96 1.83
CA GLY A 48 -2.68 -11.12 0.62
C GLY A 48 -3.52 -12.41 0.65
N LYS A 49 -4.72 -12.37 0.08
CA LYS A 49 -5.57 -13.53 -0.23
C LYS A 49 -5.86 -13.53 -1.73
N GLY A 50 -5.93 -14.71 -2.35
CA GLY A 50 -6.07 -14.84 -3.81
C GLY A 50 -7.50 -15.02 -4.34
N ARG A 51 -8.49 -15.37 -3.51
CA ARG A 51 -9.88 -15.64 -3.97
C ARG A 51 -10.92 -15.21 -2.91
N PRO A 52 -11.54 -14.02 -3.03
CA PRO A 52 -11.20 -12.95 -3.97
C PRO A 52 -9.80 -12.38 -3.70
N GLY A 53 -9.18 -11.80 -4.74
CA GLY A 53 -7.88 -11.16 -4.59
C GLY A 53 -7.99 -9.89 -3.75
N ILE A 54 -7.37 -9.89 -2.58
CA ILE A 54 -7.41 -8.78 -1.63
C ILE A 54 -6.15 -8.73 -0.77
N ILE A 55 -5.66 -7.53 -0.47
CA ILE A 55 -4.60 -7.31 0.53
C ILE A 55 -5.20 -6.59 1.73
N ARG A 56 -4.86 -7.05 2.94
CA ARG A 56 -5.38 -6.54 4.21
C ARG A 56 -4.25 -6.36 5.21
N GLY A 57 -4.46 -5.44 6.15
CA GLY A 57 -3.63 -5.23 7.32
C GLY A 57 -4.40 -5.58 8.58
N MET A 58 -3.76 -6.28 9.51
CA MET A 58 -4.32 -6.66 10.79
C MET A 58 -3.40 -6.17 11.91
N ASP A 59 -3.99 -5.56 12.93
CA ASP A 59 -3.28 -5.23 14.16
C ASP A 59 -2.93 -6.52 14.94
N MET A 60 -1.67 -6.63 15.38
CA MET A 60 -1.16 -7.79 16.10
C MET A 60 -1.54 -7.81 17.59
N GLY A 61 -1.89 -6.67 18.18
CA GLY A 61 -2.25 -6.49 19.59
C GLY A 61 -3.76 -6.41 19.86
N ALA A 62 -4.58 -6.24 18.82
CA ALA A 62 -6.01 -6.07 18.98
C ALA A 62 -6.72 -7.39 19.37
N LYS A 63 -7.55 -7.32 20.43
CA LYS A 63 -8.38 -8.45 20.91
C LYS A 63 -9.53 -8.80 19.95
N VAL A 64 -9.81 -7.90 19.02
CA VAL A 64 -10.75 -8.05 17.90
C VAL A 64 -9.91 -7.78 16.66
N PRO A 65 -10.06 -8.54 15.56
CA PRO A 65 -9.34 -8.24 14.32
C PRO A 65 -9.82 -6.89 13.77
N ASP A 66 -9.11 -5.83 14.16
CA ASP A 66 -9.28 -4.49 13.63
C ASP A 66 -8.45 -4.35 12.36
N GLU A 67 -9.04 -3.74 11.32
CA GLU A 67 -8.35 -3.53 10.05
C GLU A 67 -7.40 -2.34 10.19
N HIS A 68 -6.10 -2.58 10.13
CA HIS A 68 -5.10 -1.51 10.31
C HIS A 68 -4.91 -0.64 9.06
N MET A 69 -5.46 -1.05 7.92
CA MET A 69 -5.37 -0.33 6.65
C MET A 69 -6.66 -0.47 5.86
N ILE A 70 -6.91 0.45 4.94
CA ILE A 70 -7.95 0.29 3.94
C ILE A 70 -7.57 -0.86 2.98
N PRO A 71 -8.40 -1.91 2.84
CA PRO A 71 -8.04 -3.06 2.01
C PRO A 71 -7.80 -2.71 0.53
N ILE A 72 -6.81 -3.36 -0.07
CA ILE A 72 -6.56 -3.27 -1.52
C ILE A 72 -7.43 -4.33 -2.21
N GLU A 73 -8.59 -3.90 -2.69
CA GLU A 73 -9.56 -4.77 -3.35
C GLU A 73 -9.36 -4.82 -4.88
N ASN A 74 -10.21 -5.57 -5.60
CA ASN A 74 -10.16 -5.71 -7.05
C ASN A 74 -8.81 -6.23 -7.58
N LEU A 75 -8.18 -7.13 -6.82
CA LEU A 75 -7.02 -7.88 -7.28
C LEU A 75 -7.47 -9.25 -7.78
N MET A 76 -6.73 -9.83 -8.70
CA MET A 76 -7.01 -11.15 -9.25
C MET A 76 -6.20 -12.22 -8.54
N ASN A 77 -4.89 -12.03 -8.42
CA ASN A 77 -4.02 -12.92 -7.67
C ASN A 77 -2.79 -12.16 -7.11
N PRO A 78 -2.93 -11.43 -5.98
CA PRO A 78 -1.80 -10.79 -5.33
C PRO A 78 -0.84 -11.86 -4.83
N ARG A 79 0.36 -11.91 -5.41
CA ARG A 79 1.34 -12.98 -5.17
C ARG A 79 2.47 -12.55 -4.26
N ALA A 80 2.89 -11.31 -4.38
CA ALA A 80 3.93 -10.70 -3.57
C ALA A 80 3.51 -9.30 -3.17
N LEU A 81 3.95 -8.88 -1.99
CA LEU A 81 3.74 -7.54 -1.44
C LEU A 81 4.89 -7.17 -0.52
N ASP A 82 5.12 -5.88 -0.35
CA ASP A 82 6.09 -5.33 0.60
C ASP A 82 5.72 -3.87 0.93
N PHE A 83 6.29 -3.30 1.99
CA PHE A 83 5.83 -2.06 2.60
C PHE A 83 6.95 -1.02 2.74
N HIS A 84 6.63 0.24 2.40
CA HIS A 84 7.52 1.38 2.61
C HIS A 84 7.05 2.22 3.82
N ALA A 85 7.68 2.03 4.98
CA ALA A 85 7.23 2.61 6.24
C ALA A 85 7.07 4.14 6.24
N GLU A 86 8.08 4.87 5.73
CA GLU A 86 8.05 6.34 5.75
C GLU A 86 6.93 6.96 4.89
N THR A 87 6.61 6.33 3.75
CA THR A 87 5.63 6.87 2.80
C THR A 87 4.25 6.23 2.94
N GLY A 88 4.15 5.14 3.71
CA GLY A 88 2.92 4.39 3.91
C GLY A 88 2.45 3.59 2.69
N PHE A 89 3.28 3.40 1.66
CA PHE A 89 2.91 2.65 0.47
C PHE A 89 3.08 1.14 0.65
N ILE A 90 2.05 0.39 0.29
CA ILE A 90 2.14 -1.04 0.04
C ILE A 90 2.37 -1.24 -1.46
N TYR A 91 3.46 -1.88 -1.79
CA TYR A 91 3.77 -2.35 -3.14
C TYR A 91 3.23 -3.77 -3.27
N PHE A 92 2.66 -4.10 -4.42
CA PHE A 92 2.11 -5.43 -4.66
C PHE A 92 2.24 -5.85 -6.12
N ALA A 93 2.41 -7.14 -6.33
CA ALA A 93 2.41 -7.77 -7.64
C ALA A 93 1.17 -8.67 -7.81
N ASP A 94 0.42 -8.43 -8.88
CA ASP A 94 -0.71 -9.28 -9.28
C ASP A 94 -0.33 -10.06 -10.54
N THR A 95 -0.15 -11.37 -10.39
CA THR A 95 0.35 -12.22 -11.46
C THR A 95 -0.70 -12.55 -12.51
N THR A 96 -1.99 -12.45 -12.18
CA THR A 96 -3.05 -12.67 -13.16
C THR A 96 -3.31 -11.39 -13.96
N SER A 97 -3.15 -10.23 -13.31
CA SER A 97 -3.29 -8.92 -13.95
C SER A 97 -2.00 -8.43 -14.64
N TYR A 98 -0.90 -9.17 -14.51
CA TYR A 98 0.42 -8.84 -15.09
C TYR A 98 0.89 -7.42 -14.76
N LEU A 99 0.83 -7.05 -13.48
CA LEU A 99 1.20 -5.70 -13.05
C LEU A 99 1.88 -5.69 -11.68
N ILE A 100 2.62 -4.61 -11.45
CA ILE A 100 3.06 -4.19 -10.12
C ILE A 100 2.39 -2.84 -9.85
N GLY A 101 1.69 -2.75 -8.73
CA GLY A 101 0.99 -1.56 -8.28
C GLY A 101 1.42 -1.13 -6.88
N ARG A 102 0.90 0.01 -6.45
CA ARG A 102 1.01 0.50 -5.08
C ARG A 102 -0.27 1.17 -4.61
N GLN A 103 -0.48 1.21 -3.31
CA GLN A 103 -1.53 1.98 -2.64
C GLN A 103 -1.05 2.37 -1.24
N LYS A 104 -1.43 3.55 -0.75
CA LYS A 104 -1.18 3.92 0.64
C LYS A 104 -2.08 3.15 1.60
N ILE A 105 -1.64 2.95 2.83
CA ILE A 105 -2.44 2.28 3.88
C ILE A 105 -3.76 3.01 4.21
N ASP A 106 -3.83 4.32 3.94
CA ASP A 106 -5.03 5.14 4.06
C ASP A 106 -5.98 5.03 2.85
N GLY A 107 -5.67 4.15 1.89
CA GLY A 107 -6.43 3.90 0.68
C GLY A 107 -6.19 4.89 -0.46
N THR A 108 -5.41 5.95 -0.26
CA THR A 108 -5.12 6.97 -1.27
C THR A 108 -4.01 6.52 -2.23
N GLU A 109 -3.82 7.29 -3.31
CA GLU A 109 -2.70 7.14 -4.25
C GLU A 109 -2.53 5.71 -4.82
N ARG A 110 -3.65 5.03 -5.07
CA ARG A 110 -3.65 3.72 -5.74
C ARG A 110 -3.28 3.89 -7.21
N GLU A 111 -2.21 3.24 -7.65
CA GLU A 111 -1.82 3.25 -9.06
C GLU A 111 -1.08 1.97 -9.50
N THR A 112 -1.03 1.76 -10.81
CA THR A 112 -0.17 0.76 -11.43
C THR A 112 1.13 1.43 -11.85
N ILE A 113 2.26 0.99 -11.30
CA ILE A 113 3.57 1.61 -11.56
C ILE A 113 4.35 0.87 -12.65
N LEU A 114 4.06 -0.41 -12.87
CA LEU A 114 4.66 -1.23 -13.92
C LEU A 114 3.60 -2.17 -14.51
N LYS A 115 3.55 -2.23 -15.84
CA LYS A 115 2.66 -3.11 -16.60
C LYS A 115 3.39 -3.74 -17.79
N ASP A 116 4.18 -2.94 -18.49
CA ASP A 116 4.92 -3.42 -19.65
C ASP A 116 6.05 -4.36 -19.26
N GLY A 117 6.10 -5.52 -19.91
CA GLY A 117 7.14 -6.53 -19.69
C GLY A 117 7.15 -7.13 -18.28
N ILE A 118 6.02 -7.10 -17.58
CA ILE A 118 5.76 -7.84 -16.35
C ILE A 118 5.07 -9.16 -16.72
N HIS A 119 5.58 -10.29 -16.23
CA HIS A 119 4.98 -11.60 -16.51
C HIS A 119 4.57 -12.27 -15.19
N ASN A 120 5.40 -13.15 -14.62
CA ASN A 120 5.04 -13.91 -13.41
C ASN A 120 5.89 -13.44 -12.23
N VAL A 121 5.50 -12.31 -11.63
CA VAL A 121 6.24 -11.78 -10.48
C VAL A 121 5.96 -12.61 -9.24
N GLU A 122 6.97 -13.32 -8.75
CA GLU A 122 6.88 -14.23 -7.60
C GLU A 122 7.31 -13.57 -6.28
N GLY A 123 8.02 -12.45 -6.34
CA GLY A 123 8.60 -11.78 -5.18
C GLY A 123 8.94 -10.33 -5.49
N ILE A 124 8.77 -9.46 -4.49
CA ILE A 124 9.17 -8.05 -4.52
C ILE A 124 9.86 -7.69 -3.21
N ALA A 125 10.76 -6.71 -3.25
CA ALA A 125 11.43 -6.16 -2.08
C ALA A 125 11.62 -4.65 -2.23
N VAL A 126 11.26 -3.89 -1.19
CA VAL A 126 11.42 -2.43 -1.14
C VAL A 126 12.72 -2.10 -0.42
N ASP A 127 13.59 -1.38 -1.12
CA ASP A 127 14.73 -0.68 -0.53
C ASP A 127 14.28 0.72 -0.13
N TRP A 128 13.93 0.88 1.15
CA TRP A 128 13.41 2.13 1.72
C TRP A 128 14.47 3.22 1.84
N MET A 129 15.77 2.88 1.87
CA MET A 129 16.84 3.88 1.94
C MET A 129 17.19 4.42 0.57
N GLY A 130 17.29 3.52 -0.42
CA GLY A 130 17.61 3.87 -1.80
C GLY A 130 16.39 4.27 -2.63
N ASN A 131 15.17 4.17 -2.09
CA ASN A 131 13.93 4.37 -2.82
C ASN A 131 13.87 3.52 -4.11
N ASN A 132 14.20 2.24 -3.98
CA ASN A 132 14.19 1.29 -5.09
C ASN A 132 13.20 0.15 -4.83
N LEU A 133 12.60 -0.37 -5.90
CA LEU A 133 11.83 -1.60 -5.90
C LEU A 133 12.61 -2.67 -6.65
N TYR A 134 12.81 -3.80 -5.99
CA TYR A 134 13.38 -5.01 -6.57
C TYR A 134 12.29 -6.05 -6.77
N TRP A 135 12.36 -6.82 -7.85
CA TRP A 135 11.43 -7.93 -8.05
C TRP A 135 12.04 -9.06 -8.86
N THR A 136 11.51 -10.25 -8.64
CA THR A 136 11.79 -11.45 -9.43
C THR A 136 10.64 -11.72 -10.39
N ASP A 137 10.94 -11.94 -11.66
CA ASP A 137 9.95 -12.32 -12.67
C ASP A 137 10.29 -13.72 -13.22
N ASP A 138 9.44 -14.69 -12.91
CA ASP A 138 9.50 -16.07 -13.39
C ASP A 138 8.86 -16.24 -14.79
N GLY A 139 8.85 -15.18 -15.59
CA GLY A 139 8.46 -15.20 -16.99
C GLY A 139 9.45 -15.94 -17.89
N PRO A 140 9.34 -15.79 -19.22
CA PRO A 140 10.19 -16.50 -20.18
C PRO A 140 11.69 -16.23 -20.01
N LYS A 141 12.05 -14.99 -19.63
CA LYS A 141 13.44 -14.55 -19.52
C LYS A 141 14.09 -14.81 -18.16
N LYS A 142 13.31 -15.13 -17.13
CA LYS A 142 13.75 -15.31 -15.72
C LYS A 142 14.63 -14.15 -15.27
N THR A 143 14.04 -13.11 -14.69
CA THR A 143 14.78 -11.89 -14.37
C THR A 143 14.71 -11.52 -12.91
N ILE A 144 15.76 -10.83 -12.46
CA ILE A 144 15.75 -9.99 -11.26
C ILE A 144 15.96 -8.57 -11.75
N SER A 145 15.02 -7.68 -11.42
CA SER A 145 14.99 -6.32 -11.94
C SER A 145 14.85 -5.31 -10.80
N VAL A 146 15.23 -4.07 -11.09
CA VAL A 146 15.16 -2.94 -10.16
C VAL A 146 14.59 -1.71 -10.86
N ALA A 147 13.89 -0.86 -10.13
CA ALA A 147 13.49 0.48 -10.58
C ALA A 147 13.38 1.45 -9.39
N ARG A 148 13.45 2.75 -9.65
CA ARG A 148 13.17 3.79 -8.64
C ARG A 148 11.66 3.85 -8.36
N LEU A 149 11.27 3.96 -7.09
CA LEU A 149 9.87 3.93 -6.67
C LEU A 149 8.99 4.99 -7.36
N GLU A 150 9.47 6.23 -7.48
CA GLU A 150 8.70 7.33 -8.08
C GLU A 150 8.53 7.23 -9.60
N LYS A 151 9.51 6.61 -10.29
CA LYS A 151 9.61 6.60 -11.76
C LYS A 151 9.90 5.20 -12.27
N ALA A 152 9.16 4.22 -11.76
CA ALA A 152 9.46 2.81 -11.96
C ALA A 152 9.50 2.44 -13.45
N ALA A 153 8.52 2.89 -14.23
CA ALA A 153 8.46 2.64 -15.66
C ALA A 153 9.63 3.25 -16.45
N GLN A 154 10.19 4.37 -16.01
CA GLN A 154 11.30 5.06 -16.72
C GLN A 154 12.69 4.59 -16.28
N THR A 155 12.81 4.06 -15.07
CA THR A 155 14.11 3.73 -14.44
C THR A 155 14.37 2.24 -14.32
N ARG A 156 13.46 1.41 -14.84
CA ARG A 156 13.57 -0.04 -14.84
C ARG A 156 14.88 -0.51 -15.47
N LYS A 157 15.58 -1.39 -14.77
CA LYS A 157 16.79 -2.08 -15.21
C LYS A 157 16.75 -3.55 -14.82
N THR A 158 17.11 -4.44 -15.75
CA THR A 158 17.35 -5.85 -15.44
C THR A 158 18.75 -6.00 -14.85
N LEU A 159 18.84 -6.60 -13.65
CA LEU A 159 20.11 -6.87 -12.98
C LEU A 159 20.66 -8.24 -13.34
N ILE A 160 19.77 -9.25 -13.33
CA ILE A 160 20.09 -10.63 -13.65
C ILE A 160 19.04 -11.11 -14.65
N GLU A 161 19.51 -11.77 -15.72
CA GLU A 161 18.65 -12.37 -16.74
C GLU A 161 19.17 -13.78 -17.06
N GLY A 162 18.25 -14.75 -17.10
CA GLY A 162 18.55 -16.13 -17.40
C GLY A 162 19.41 -16.82 -16.32
N LYS A 163 19.82 -18.05 -16.62
CA LYS A 163 20.61 -18.93 -15.72
C LYS A 163 19.98 -19.17 -14.34
N MET A 164 18.66 -18.96 -14.24
CA MET A 164 17.83 -19.25 -13.06
C MET A 164 16.67 -20.12 -13.52
N THR A 165 16.20 -21.03 -12.67
CA THR A 165 15.08 -21.92 -13.01
C THR A 165 13.75 -21.27 -12.65
N HIS A 166 13.60 -20.85 -11.39
CA HIS A 166 12.39 -20.21 -10.86
C HIS A 166 12.81 -19.18 -9.81
N PRO A 167 13.09 -17.91 -10.20
CA PRO A 167 13.38 -16.86 -9.22
C PRO A 167 12.09 -16.55 -8.46
N ARG A 168 12.14 -16.59 -7.11
CA ARG A 168 10.94 -16.47 -6.25
C ARG A 168 11.11 -15.43 -5.16
N ALA A 169 11.41 -15.83 -3.93
CA ALA A 169 11.54 -14.88 -2.84
C ALA A 169 12.77 -13.98 -3.05
N ILE A 170 12.61 -12.70 -2.73
CA ILE A 170 13.68 -11.71 -2.70
C ILE A 170 13.47 -10.85 -1.46
N VAL A 171 14.57 -10.49 -0.80
CA VAL A 171 14.64 -9.55 0.31
C VAL A 171 15.91 -8.72 0.11
N VAL A 172 15.94 -7.51 0.67
CA VAL A 172 17.09 -6.60 0.59
C VAL A 172 17.55 -6.22 1.99
N ASP A 173 18.85 -5.95 2.14
CA ASP A 173 19.45 -5.37 3.34
C ASP A 173 20.13 -4.04 2.96
N PRO A 174 19.38 -2.93 2.93
CA PRO A 174 19.91 -1.63 2.49
C PRO A 174 21.06 -1.10 3.35
N LEU A 175 21.20 -1.57 4.59
CA LEU A 175 22.25 -1.10 5.52
C LEU A 175 23.60 -1.72 5.21
N ASN A 176 23.62 -2.97 4.74
CA ASN A 176 24.85 -3.74 4.54
C ASN A 176 25.20 -3.97 3.06
N GLY A 177 24.26 -3.74 2.14
CA GLY A 177 24.44 -3.96 0.70
C GLY A 177 24.39 -5.44 0.31
#